data_AF-A0A957EWY5-F1
#
_entry.id   AF-A0A957EWY5-F1
#
_cell.length_a   1.000
_cell.length_b   1.000
_cell.length_c   1.000
_cell.angle_alpha   90.00
_cell.angle_beta   90.00
_cell.angle_gamma   90.00
#
_symmetry.space_group_name_H-M   'P 1'
#
loop_
_entity.id
_entity.type
_entity.pdbx_description
1 polymer ?
#
loop_
_entity_poly.entity_id
_entity_poly.type
_entity_poly.pdbx_seq_one_letter_code
_entity_poly.pdbx_strand_id
1 'polypeptide(L)'
;MSFALYSTHADAPPPFVYKPTLSTKDIRGGAFALLTDDVAPFVAQFGHLLNRVVGLVLTPAPAFTMVPLADAVWHLTFPLGFVDQLPEITQSYLTLINGLRVEQNE
;
A
#
# COMPACT_ATOMS: atom_id res chain seq x y z
N MET A 1 -0.96 -12.98 -10.31
CA MET A 1 -1.63 -12.46 -9.10
C MET A 1 -2.08 -11.04 -9.39
N SER A 2 -3.31 -10.67 -9.04
CA SER A 2 -3.80 -9.29 -9.17
C SER A 2 -3.66 -8.59 -7.82
N PHE A 3 -2.94 -7.48 -7.78
CA PHE A 3 -2.83 -6.62 -6.61
C PHE A 3 -3.90 -5.52 -6.67
N ALA A 4 -4.40 -5.10 -5.52
CA ALA A 4 -5.36 -4.00 -5.47
C ALA A 4 -4.63 -2.67 -5.21
N LEU A 5 -4.56 -1.79 -6.21
CA LEU A 5 -3.92 -0.49 -6.09
C LEU A 5 -5.00 0.59 -5.96
N TYR A 6 -5.05 1.26 -4.81
CA TYR A 6 -6.04 2.28 -4.48
C TYR A 6 -5.38 3.61 -4.22
N SER A 7 -6.06 4.69 -4.57
CA SER A 7 -5.62 6.04 -4.21
C SER A 7 -6.76 6.87 -3.64
N THR A 8 -6.48 7.67 -2.61
CA THR A 8 -7.40 8.72 -2.16
C THR A 8 -7.32 9.99 -3.03
N HIS A 9 -6.45 9.98 -4.06
CA HIS A 9 -6.23 11.05 -5.02
C HIS A 9 -6.91 10.76 -6.36
N ALA A 10 -7.64 11.75 -6.89
CA ALA A 10 -8.33 11.61 -8.17
C ALA A 10 -7.37 11.57 -9.37
N ASP A 11 -6.19 12.17 -9.24
CA ASP A 11 -5.12 12.29 -10.24
C ASP A 11 -4.00 11.26 -10.05
N ALA A 12 -4.28 10.17 -9.32
CA ALA A 12 -3.30 9.11 -9.11
C ALA A 12 -2.81 8.50 -10.43
N PRO A 13 -1.50 8.15 -10.52
CA PRO A 13 -0.96 7.55 -11.73
C PRO A 13 -1.59 6.16 -11.95
N PRO A 14 -1.89 5.76 -13.20
CA PRO A 14 -2.24 4.37 -13.50
C PRO A 14 -1.15 3.41 -12.98
N PRO A 15 -1.50 2.24 -12.42
CA PRO A 15 -2.83 1.63 -12.39
C PRO A 15 -3.60 1.87 -11.07
N PHE A 16 -3.28 2.91 -10.30
CA PHE A 16 -4.03 3.21 -9.07
C PHE A 16 -5.49 3.58 -9.39
N VAL A 17 -6.43 2.92 -8.71
CA VAL A 17 -7.85 3.20 -8.83
C VAL A 17 -8.24 4.24 -7.78
N TYR A 18 -8.79 5.37 -8.23
CA TYR A 18 -9.30 6.39 -7.32
C TYR A 18 -10.45 5.83 -6.47
N LYS A 19 -10.25 5.90 -5.16
CA LYS A 19 -11.18 5.44 -4.13
C LYS A 19 -11.05 6.34 -2.89
N PRO A 20 -11.84 7.43 -2.81
CA PRO A 20 -11.71 8.40 -1.72
C PRO A 20 -12.05 7.81 -0.34
N THR A 21 -12.83 6.74 -0.30
CA THR A 21 -13.13 5.99 0.92
C THR A 21 -12.83 4.50 0.73
N LEU A 22 -11.88 4.01 1.52
CA LEU A 22 -11.57 2.59 1.60
C LEU A 22 -12.56 1.86 2.51
N SER A 23 -12.87 0.63 2.15
CA SER A 23 -13.66 -0.28 2.96
C SER A 23 -12.82 -1.49 3.40
N THR A 24 -13.27 -2.19 4.44
CA THR A 24 -12.62 -3.42 4.89
C THR A 24 -12.54 -4.51 3.82
N LYS A 25 -13.47 -4.53 2.86
CA LYS A 25 -13.47 -5.49 1.75
C LYS A 25 -12.29 -5.27 0.81
N ASP A 26 -11.85 -4.03 0.65
CA ASP A 26 -10.77 -3.65 -0.26
C ASP A 26 -9.41 -4.17 0.23
N ILE A 27 -9.14 -4.03 1.52
CA ILE A 27 -7.86 -4.40 2.11
C ILE A 27 -7.76 -5.88 2.50
N ARG A 28 -8.89 -6.59 2.60
CA ARG A 28 -8.92 -8.04 2.94
C ARG A 28 -8.91 -8.95 1.72
N GLY A 29 -9.16 -8.42 0.51
CA GLY A 29 -9.26 -9.22 -0.71
C GLY A 29 -7.93 -9.78 -1.22
N GLY A 30 -6.81 -9.33 -0.68
CA GLY A 30 -5.47 -9.73 -1.08
C GLY A 30 -4.43 -8.70 -0.64
N ALA A 31 -3.25 -8.74 -1.27
CA ALA A 31 -2.25 -7.72 -1.07
C ALA A 31 -2.68 -6.41 -1.76
N PHE A 32 -2.57 -5.29 -1.04
CA PHE A 32 -3.03 -3.98 -1.52
C PHE A 32 -1.90 -2.93 -1.49
N ALA A 33 -2.09 -1.87 -2.26
CA ALA A 33 -1.35 -0.63 -2.10
C ALA A 33 -2.32 0.55 -1.98
N LEU A 34 -2.01 1.50 -1.11
CA LEU A 34 -2.79 2.71 -0.89
C LEU A 34 -1.90 3.94 -1.08
N LEU A 35 -2.19 4.77 -2.06
CA LEU A 35 -1.64 6.12 -2.19
C LEU A 35 -2.54 7.13 -1.47
N THR A 36 -1.99 7.84 -0.49
CA THR A 36 -2.70 8.83 0.35
C THR A 36 -1.76 9.98 0.75
N ASP A 37 -2.29 11.13 1.13
CA ASP A 37 -1.46 12.23 1.67
C ASP A 37 -0.97 11.94 3.09
N ASP A 38 -1.81 11.28 3.86
CA ASP A 38 -1.58 11.01 5.27
C ASP A 38 -1.93 9.57 5.59
N VAL A 39 -1.03 8.92 6.33
CA VAL A 39 -1.19 7.55 6.82
C VAL A 39 -2.07 7.49 8.07
N ALA A 40 -2.20 8.59 8.82
CA ALA A 40 -2.92 8.60 10.09
C ALA A 40 -4.41 8.22 9.97
N PRO A 41 -5.19 8.71 8.97
CA PRO A 41 -6.57 8.28 8.78
C PRO A 41 -6.70 6.78 8.51
N PHE A 42 -5.78 6.23 7.70
CA PHE A 42 -5.73 4.81 7.40
C PHE A 42 -5.48 3.97 8.66
N VAL A 43 -4.49 4.36 9.48
CA VAL A 43 -4.17 3.65 10.74
C VAL A 43 -5.30 3.76 11.75
N ALA A 44 -5.93 4.93 11.87
CA ALA A 44 -7.07 5.13 12.76
C ALA A 44 -8.26 4.23 12.37
N GLN A 45 -8.53 4.10 11.07
CA GLN A 45 -9.65 3.30 10.57
C GLN A 45 -9.37 1.79 10.59
N PHE A 46 -8.17 1.37 10.18
CA PHE A 46 -7.84 -0.03 9.90
C PHE A 46 -6.78 -0.63 10.83
N GLY A 47 -6.31 0.10 11.85
CA GLY A 47 -5.28 -0.36 12.79
C GLY A 47 -5.55 -1.75 13.38
N HIS A 48 -6.82 -2.03 13.71
CA HIS A 48 -7.27 -3.32 14.23
C HIS A 48 -7.18 -4.50 13.24
N LEU A 49 -6.90 -4.24 11.96
CA LEU A 49 -6.81 -5.22 10.88
C LEU A 49 -5.39 -5.44 10.35
N LEU A 50 -4.43 -4.59 10.72
CA LEU A 50 -3.11 -4.58 10.08
C LEU A 50 -2.36 -5.91 10.21
N ASN A 51 -2.51 -6.63 11.32
CA ASN A 51 -1.92 -7.96 11.53
C ASN A 51 -2.59 -9.09 10.71
N ARG A 52 -3.62 -8.78 9.91
CA ARG A 52 -4.39 -9.76 9.13
C ARG A 52 -4.39 -9.47 7.63
N VAL A 53 -3.70 -8.42 7.21
CA VAL A 53 -3.66 -7.96 5.82
C VAL A 53 -2.22 -7.78 5.38
N VAL A 54 -2.03 -7.67 4.06
CA VAL A 54 -0.73 -7.41 3.46
C VAL A 54 -0.85 -6.17 2.61
N GLY A 55 0.09 -5.25 2.73
CA GLY A 55 0.07 -4.13 1.83
C GLY A 55 1.13 -3.06 2.05
N LEU A 56 1.01 -2.04 1.22
CA LEU A 56 1.87 -0.88 1.20
C LEU A 56 1.03 0.39 1.28
N VAL A 57 1.31 1.27 2.23
CA VAL A 57 0.74 2.62 2.27
C VAL A 57 1.81 3.58 1.77
N LEU A 58 1.45 4.44 0.84
CA LEU A 58 2.34 5.34 0.11
C LEU A 58 1.92 6.76 0.44
N THR A 59 2.84 7.57 0.96
CA THR A 59 2.58 9.01 1.18
C THR A 59 3.69 9.89 0.59
N PRO A 60 3.34 11.01 -0.06
CA PRO A 60 4.35 11.96 -0.51
C PRO A 60 5.07 12.61 0.68
N ALA A 61 6.40 12.67 0.65
CA ALA A 61 7.22 13.35 1.65
C ALA A 61 8.58 13.78 1.04
N PRO A 62 9.34 14.68 1.68
CA PRO A 62 10.63 15.15 1.14
C PRO A 62 11.70 14.05 0.99
N ALA A 63 11.57 12.92 1.67
CA ALA A 63 12.55 11.84 1.69
C ALA A 63 11.90 10.47 1.57
N PHE A 64 12.67 9.51 1.05
CA PHE A 64 12.31 8.11 1.08
C PHE A 64 12.52 7.53 2.48
N THR A 65 11.45 7.00 3.06
CA THR A 65 11.48 6.24 4.30
C THR A 65 10.56 5.05 4.17
N MET A 66 10.92 3.94 4.81
CA MET A 66 10.12 2.73 4.81
C MET A 66 10.05 2.20 6.23
N VAL A 67 8.85 2.16 6.79
CA VAL A 67 8.61 1.77 8.18
C VAL A 67 7.49 0.73 8.26
N PRO A 68 7.62 -0.28 9.13
CA PRO A 68 6.55 -1.25 9.33
C PRO A 68 5.39 -0.59 10.09
N LEU A 69 4.16 -0.77 9.59
CA LEU A 69 2.93 -0.49 10.35
C LEU A 69 2.44 -1.74 11.11
N ALA A 70 2.72 -2.92 10.57
CA ALA A 70 2.48 -4.25 11.14
C ALA A 70 3.37 -5.28 10.43
N ASP A 71 3.30 -6.56 10.82
CA ASP A 71 4.15 -7.64 10.27
C ASP A 71 4.24 -7.66 8.74
N ALA A 72 3.11 -7.45 8.06
CA ALA A 72 3.02 -7.51 6.59
C ALA A 72 2.45 -6.22 5.95
N VAL A 73 2.38 -5.13 6.71
CA VAL A 73 1.91 -3.83 6.22
C VAL A 73 2.98 -2.79 6.46
N TRP A 74 3.40 -2.10 5.41
CA TRP A 74 4.46 -1.13 5.47
C TRP A 74 4.00 0.23 4.98
N HIS A 75 4.60 1.28 5.52
CA HIS A 75 4.43 2.64 5.07
C HIS A 75 5.71 3.09 4.38
N LEU A 76 5.59 3.49 3.12
CA LEU A 76 6.64 4.04 2.31
C LEU A 76 6.33 5.51 2.04
N THR A 77 7.26 6.39 2.41
CA THR A 77 7.23 7.79 1.99
C THR A 77 8.07 7.97 0.73
N PHE A 78 7.68 8.90 -0.15
CA PHE A 78 8.40 9.14 -1.41
C PHE A 78 8.38 10.63 -1.82
N PRO A 79 9.42 11.16 -2.47
CA PRO A 79 9.39 12.52 -3.02
C PRO A 79 8.40 12.65 -4.18
N LEU A 80 7.72 13.80 -4.26
CA LEU A 80 6.70 14.07 -5.29
C LEU A 80 7.17 13.84 -6.74
N GLY A 81 8.46 14.03 -7.02
CA GLY A 81 9.02 13.75 -8.34
C GLY A 81 9.09 12.27 -8.73
N PHE A 82 8.73 11.35 -7.83
CA PHE A 82 8.76 9.90 -8.02
C PHE A 82 7.37 9.28 -8.21
N VAL A 83 6.30 10.10 -8.28
CA VAL A 83 4.92 9.61 -8.46
C VAL A 83 4.81 8.66 -9.65
N ASP A 84 5.45 8.98 -10.77
CA ASP A 84 5.42 8.16 -11.99
C ASP A 84 6.11 6.79 -11.84
N GLN A 85 7.00 6.63 -10.86
CA GLN A 85 7.73 5.38 -10.58
C GLN A 85 7.01 4.50 -9.55
N LEU A 86 5.98 5.04 -8.86
CA LEU A 86 5.24 4.31 -7.84
C LEU A 86 4.62 3.00 -8.33
N PRO A 87 4.04 2.91 -9.55
CA PRO A 87 3.50 1.65 -10.03
C PRO A 87 4.52 0.50 -10.03
N GLU A 88 5.72 0.76 -10.53
CA GLU A 88 6.79 -0.24 -10.64
C GLU A 88 7.33 -0.66 -9.27
N ILE A 89 7.58 0.32 -8.40
CA ILE A 89 8.04 0.08 -7.02
C ILE A 89 7.01 -0.74 -6.24
N THR A 90 5.73 -0.35 -6.35
CA THR A 90 4.62 -1.01 -5.68
C THR A 90 4.48 -2.46 -6.16
N GLN A 91 4.52 -2.68 -7.47
CA GLN A 91 4.37 -4.02 -8.04
C GLN A 91 5.54 -4.93 -7.65
N SER A 92 6.77 -4.43 -7.69
CA SER A 92 7.97 -5.17 -7.26
C SER A 92 7.87 -5.58 -5.80
N TYR A 93 7.47 -4.66 -4.94
CA TYR A 93 7.32 -4.89 -3.52
C TYR A 93 6.25 -5.93 -3.18
N LEU A 94 5.05 -5.78 -3.74
CA LEU A 94 3.94 -6.71 -3.46
C LEU A 94 4.23 -8.11 -4.00
N THR A 95 4.98 -8.21 -5.10
CA THR A 95 5.44 -9.50 -5.65
C THR A 95 6.42 -10.19 -4.69
N LEU A 96 7.41 -9.46 -4.18
CA LEU A 96 8.38 -9.99 -3.21
C LEU A 96 7.70 -10.50 -1.93
N ILE A 97 6.81 -9.70 -1.34
CA ILE A 97 6.15 -10.10 -0.09
C ILE A 97 5.21 -11.29 -0.28
N ASN A 98 4.47 -11.35 -1.38
CA ASN A 98 3.65 -12.53 -1.65
C ASN A 98 4.52 -13.77 -1.88
N GLY A 99 5.66 -13.65 -2.57
CA GLY A 99 6.61 -14.75 -2.75
C GLY A 99 7.12 -15.31 -1.42
N LEU A 100 7.56 -14.41 -0.52
CA LEU A 100 8.05 -14.78 0.81
C LEU A 100 6.99 -15.49 1.68
N ARG A 101 5.70 -15.18 1.50
CA ARG A 101 4.61 -15.87 2.22
C ARG A 101 4.31 -17.26 1.68
N VAL A 102 4.57 -17.54 0.40
CA VAL A 102 4.38 -18.89 -0.17
C VAL A 102 5.40 -19.84 0.43
N GLU A 103 6.67 -19.44 0.48
CA GLU A 103 7.76 -20.27 1.02
C GLU A 103 7.64 -20.60 2.52
N GLN A 104 6.92 -19.78 3.30
CA GLN A 104 6.69 -20.04 4.73
C GLN A 104 5.54 -21.02 5.02
N ASN A 105 4.71 -21.34 4.01
CA ASN A 105 3.56 -22.25 4.15
C ASN A 105 3.78 -23.60 3.44
N GLU A 106 4.96 -23.83 2.86
CA GLU A 106 5.43 -25.12 2.36
C GLU A 106 6.37 -25.79 3.38
#